data_AF-A0A224AN99-F1
#
_entry.id   AF-A0A224AN99-F1
#
_cell.length_a   1.000
_cell.length_b   1.000
_cell.length_c   1.000
_cell.angle_alpha   90.00
_cell.angle_beta   90.00
_cell.angle_gamma   90.00
#
_symmetry.space_group_name_H-M   'P 1'
#
loop_
_entity.id
_entity.type
_entity.pdbx_description
1 polymer ?
#
loop_
_entity_poly.entity_id
_entity_poly.type
_entity_poly.pdbx_seq_one_letter_code
_entity_poly.pdbx_strand_id
1 'polypeptide(L)'
;MALRHVTERLAGAGEAEPVDPAGRLTAQEAVHLIASWAGGSGRPGDAPEIGRTDVMAALTLLPRARADLDVLEASLLFVARELGLTWQDIAYGLGLRSPQAAQKRAGRGVQSPGATTPARLTTPAASEPKGECEH
;
A
#
# COMPACT_ATOMS: atom_id res chain seq x y z
N MET A 1 0.80 18.70 -8.01
CA MET A 1 1.71 19.28 -9.02
C MET A 1 2.66 18.22 -9.59
N ALA A 2 3.51 17.57 -8.78
CA ALA A 2 4.46 16.57 -9.29
C ALA A 2 3.80 15.31 -9.90
N LEU A 3 2.81 14.71 -9.24
CA LEU A 3 2.11 13.54 -9.79
C LEU A 3 1.41 13.88 -11.11
N ARG A 4 0.74 15.03 -11.17
CA ARG A 4 0.11 15.57 -12.38
C ARG A 4 1.11 15.71 -13.54
N HIS A 5 2.29 16.28 -13.27
CA HIS A 5 3.36 16.41 -14.27
C HIS A 5 3.80 15.06 -14.83
N VAL A 6 4.00 14.07 -13.96
CA VAL A 6 4.40 12.71 -14.41
C VAL A 6 3.28 12.03 -15.19
N THR A 7 2.03 12.13 -14.74
CA THR A 7 0.88 11.56 -15.48
C THR A 7 0.71 12.20 -16.86
N GLU A 8 0.89 13.52 -16.98
CA GLU A 8 0.83 14.23 -18.26
C GLU A 8 1.94 13.78 -19.21
N ARG A 9 3.14 13.56 -18.68
CA ARG A 9 4.27 13.00 -19.45
C ARG A 9 3.99 11.58 -19.96
N LEU A 10 3.37 10.73 -19.15
CA LEU A 10 3.04 9.35 -19.55
C LEU A 10 1.87 9.31 -20.55
N ALA A 11 0.88 10.18 -20.41
CA ALA A 11 -0.23 10.28 -21.34
C ALA A 11 0.21 10.66 -22.77
N GLY A 12 1.33 11.39 -22.91
CA GLY A 12 1.94 11.71 -24.21
C GLY A 12 2.80 10.59 -24.81
N ALA A 13 2.98 9.45 -24.12
CA ALA A 13 3.94 8.40 -24.50
C ALA A 13 3.31 7.15 -25.13
N GLY A 14 1.98 7.10 -25.33
CA GLY A 14 1.28 5.99 -25.97
C GLY A 14 1.18 4.72 -25.08
N GLU A 15 -0.06 4.37 -24.72
CA GLU A 15 -0.51 3.11 -24.09
C GLU A 15 0.43 2.49 -23.04
N ALA A 16 0.49 3.12 -21.86
CA ALA A 16 1.06 2.50 -20.65
C ALA A 16 -0.07 2.19 -19.65
N GLU A 17 -0.44 0.92 -19.52
CA GLU A 17 -1.17 0.37 -18.37
C GLU A 17 -0.14 -0.36 -17.49
N PRO A 18 -0.10 -0.11 -16.17
CA PRO A 18 -1.25 -0.31 -15.28
C PRO A 18 -1.64 0.92 -14.46
N VAL A 19 -2.93 0.98 -14.17
CA VAL A 19 -3.61 2.12 -13.58
C VAL A 19 -4.35 1.66 -12.31
N ASP A 20 -4.30 2.44 -11.21
CA ASP A 20 -5.15 2.21 -10.02
C ASP A 20 -6.63 2.08 -10.45
N PRO A 21 -7.52 1.35 -9.75
CA PRO A 21 -8.95 1.24 -10.11
C PRO A 21 -9.65 2.58 -10.42
N ALA A 22 -9.12 3.71 -9.96
CA ALA A 22 -9.58 5.07 -10.27
C ALA A 22 -9.00 5.72 -11.56
N GLY A 23 -8.24 5.02 -12.40
CA GLY A 23 -7.73 5.64 -13.63
C GLY A 23 -6.47 6.49 -13.42
N ARG A 24 -5.78 6.40 -12.27
CA ARG A 24 -4.66 7.29 -11.91
C ARG A 24 -3.38 6.53 -11.57
N LEU A 25 -2.26 7.05 -12.05
CA LEU A 25 -0.93 6.60 -11.67
C LEU A 25 -0.65 6.89 -10.19
N THR A 26 -0.12 5.91 -9.46
CA THR A 26 0.33 6.10 -8.07
C THR A 26 1.68 6.82 -8.01
N ALA A 27 2.04 7.35 -6.83
CA ALA A 27 3.36 7.94 -6.61
C ALA A 27 4.49 6.91 -6.80
N GLN A 28 4.24 5.64 -6.46
CA GLN A 28 5.22 4.57 -6.64
C GLN A 28 5.44 4.23 -8.11
N GLU A 29 4.38 4.09 -8.90
CA GLU A 29 4.46 3.81 -10.34
C GLU A 29 5.14 4.96 -11.09
N ALA A 30 4.81 6.21 -10.76
CA ALA A 30 5.51 7.40 -11.27
C ALA A 30 7.03 7.31 -11.07
N VAL A 31 7.47 7.01 -9.85
CA VAL A 31 8.88 6.91 -9.52
C VAL A 31 9.53 5.75 -10.29
N HIS A 32 8.86 4.59 -10.35
CA HIS A 32 9.40 3.41 -11.03
C HIS A 32 9.59 3.66 -12.53
N LEU A 33 8.60 4.23 -13.21
CA LEU A 33 8.66 4.52 -14.65
C LEU A 33 9.74 5.54 -15.00
N ILE A 34 9.88 6.61 -14.22
CA ILE A 34 10.93 7.60 -14.44
C ILE A 34 12.32 6.98 -14.23
N ALA A 35 12.48 6.12 -13.22
CA ALA A 35 13.74 5.42 -12.98
C ALA A 35 14.07 4.41 -14.09
N SER A 36 13.10 3.62 -14.56
CA SER A 36 13.31 2.65 -15.64
C SER A 36 13.68 3.33 -16.96
N TRP A 37 12.99 4.42 -17.30
CA TRP A 37 13.27 5.20 -18.51
C TRP A 37 14.61 5.94 -18.43
N ALA A 38 14.97 6.48 -17.27
CA ALA A 38 16.29 7.07 -17.04
C ALA A 38 17.43 6.03 -17.16
N GLY A 39 17.15 4.77 -16.82
CA GLY A 39 18.04 3.62 -17.01
C GLY A 39 18.04 3.04 -18.44
N GLY A 40 17.31 3.63 -19.38
CA GLY A 40 17.26 3.20 -20.78
C GLY A 40 16.37 1.98 -21.07
N SER A 41 15.48 1.61 -20.15
CA SER A 41 14.59 0.45 -20.27
C SER A 41 13.13 0.85 -20.39
N GLY A 42 12.35 0.09 -21.18
CA GLY A 42 10.88 0.18 -21.20
C GLY A 42 10.30 1.53 -21.65
N ARG A 43 11.09 2.34 -22.37
CA ARG A 43 10.64 3.63 -22.91
C ARG A 43 9.94 3.42 -24.26
N PRO A 44 8.74 3.99 -24.47
CA PRO A 44 8.12 4.02 -25.80
C PRO A 44 9.04 4.70 -26.81
N GLY A 45 9.03 4.24 -28.06
CA GLY A 45 10.01 4.64 -29.07
C GLY A 45 10.00 6.14 -29.39
N ASP A 46 8.84 6.77 -29.29
CA ASP A 46 8.56 8.17 -29.59
C ASP A 46 8.48 9.07 -28.34
N ALA A 47 8.52 8.50 -27.13
CA ALA A 47 8.50 9.29 -25.91
C ALA A 47 9.71 10.27 -25.89
N PRO A 48 9.57 11.48 -25.32
CA PRO A 48 10.70 12.38 -25.14
C PRO A 48 11.75 11.80 -24.18
N GLU A 49 12.99 12.26 -24.27
CA GLU A 49 14.02 11.90 -23.27
C GLU A 49 13.63 12.38 -21.86
N ILE A 50 14.17 11.70 -20.84
CA ILE A 50 13.96 12.08 -19.44
C ILE A 50 14.80 13.32 -19.16
N GLY A 51 14.14 14.42 -18.77
CA GLY A 51 14.80 15.67 -18.45
C GLY A 51 15.00 15.87 -16.94
N ARG A 52 15.77 16.90 -16.60
CA ARG A 52 16.00 17.33 -15.20
C ARG A 52 14.70 17.52 -14.42
N THR A 53 13.69 18.12 -15.03
CA THR A 53 12.40 18.40 -14.39
C THR A 53 11.68 17.11 -14.01
N ASP A 54 11.78 16.06 -14.82
CA ASP A 54 11.12 14.77 -14.58
C ASP A 54 11.78 14.03 -13.40
N VAL A 55 13.11 14.04 -13.36
CA VAL A 55 13.87 13.48 -12.24
C VAL A 55 13.54 14.23 -10.94
N MET A 56 13.50 15.57 -10.99
CA MET A 56 13.11 16.37 -9.83
C MET A 56 11.67 16.04 -9.38
N ALA A 57 10.72 15.93 -10.32
CA ALA A 57 9.35 15.55 -10.01
C ALA A 57 9.29 14.17 -9.33
N ALA A 58 9.99 13.17 -9.86
CA ALA A 58 10.07 11.84 -9.25
C ALA A 58 10.69 11.87 -7.84
N LEU A 59 11.77 12.63 -7.63
CA LEU A 59 12.37 12.80 -6.30
C LEU A 59 11.39 13.41 -5.29
N THR A 60 10.54 14.36 -5.70
CA THR A 60 9.51 14.91 -4.81
C THR A 60 8.38 13.92 -4.48
N LEU A 61 8.19 12.87 -5.29
CA LEU A 61 7.20 11.82 -5.04
C LEU A 61 7.72 10.71 -4.11
N LEU A 62 9.04 10.57 -3.94
CA LEU A 62 9.63 9.53 -3.10
C LEU A 62 9.11 9.50 -1.65
N PRO A 63 8.94 10.63 -0.93
CA PRO A 63 8.39 10.61 0.42
C PRO A 63 6.97 10.04 0.44
N ARG A 64 6.15 10.35 -0.57
CA ARG A 64 4.79 9.81 -0.67
C ARG A 64 4.80 8.32 -0.97
N ALA A 65 5.60 7.89 -1.95
CA ALA A 65 5.73 6.47 -2.29
C ALA A 65 6.21 5.64 -1.10
N ARG A 66 7.14 6.16 -0.28
CA ARG A 66 7.58 5.51 0.96
C ARG A 66 6.47 5.42 1.99
N ALA A 67 5.68 6.48 2.16
CA ALA A 67 4.55 6.47 3.07
C ALA A 67 3.48 5.44 2.65
N ASP A 68 3.21 5.33 1.34
CA ASP A 68 2.27 4.33 0.80
C ASP A 68 2.79 2.90 1.08
N LEU A 69 4.09 2.65 0.91
CA LEU A 69 4.73 1.37 1.27
C LEU A 69 4.69 1.09 2.78
N ASP A 70 4.91 2.09 3.63
CA ASP A 70 4.84 1.93 5.09
C ASP A 70 3.42 1.51 5.54
N VAL A 71 2.37 2.06 4.90
CA VAL A 71 0.97 1.67 5.15
C VAL A 71 0.70 0.23 4.70
N LEU A 72 1.19 -0.14 3.52
CA LEU A 72 1.05 -1.51 3.01
C LEU A 72 1.77 -2.51 3.94
N GLU A 73 2.98 -2.19 4.36
CA GLU A 73 3.74 -3.00 5.30
C GLU A 73 3.02 -3.15 6.64
N ALA A 74 2.50 -2.06 7.22
CA ALA A 74 1.73 -2.12 8.46
C ALA A 74 0.48 -3.02 8.33
N SER A 75 -0.22 -2.94 7.19
CA SER A 75 -1.39 -3.78 6.89
C SER A 75 -1.01 -5.27 6.78
N LEU A 76 0.09 -5.58 6.09
CA LEU A 76 0.61 -6.94 5.99
C LEU A 76 1.08 -7.49 7.34
N LEU A 77 1.73 -6.67 8.16
CA LEU A 77 2.12 -7.04 9.51
C LEU A 77 0.90 -7.36 10.38
N PHE A 78 -0.16 -6.56 10.28
CA PHE A 78 -1.42 -6.84 10.97
C PHE A 78 -2.01 -8.20 10.53
N VAL A 79 -2.15 -8.44 9.23
CA VAL A 79 -2.65 -9.72 8.69
C VAL A 79 -1.77 -10.90 9.13
N ALA A 80 -0.45 -10.75 9.08
CA ALA A 80 0.47 -11.80 9.53
C ALA A 80 0.26 -12.15 11.01
N ARG A 81 -0.02 -11.15 11.85
CA ARG A 81 -0.31 -11.37 13.28
C ARG A 81 -1.67 -12.04 13.50
N GLU A 82 -2.70 -11.68 12.72
CA GLU A 82 -4.01 -12.36 12.75
C GLU A 82 -3.92 -13.83 12.31
N LEU A 83 -3.05 -14.13 11.36
CA LEU A 83 -2.75 -15.51 10.92
C LEU A 83 -1.87 -16.28 11.93
N GLY A 84 -1.46 -15.67 13.04
CA GLY A 84 -0.67 -16.30 14.09
C GLY A 84 0.83 -16.41 13.80
N LEU A 85 1.35 -15.79 12.73
CA LEU A 85 2.79 -15.83 12.42
C LEU A 85 3.59 -15.20 13.55
N THR A 86 4.65 -15.87 14.01
CA THR A 86 5.51 -15.35 15.07
C THR A 86 6.34 -14.16 14.58
N TRP A 87 6.88 -13.37 15.50
CA TRP A 87 7.83 -12.31 15.15
C TRP A 87 9.10 -12.85 14.49
N GLN A 88 9.44 -14.12 14.70
CA GLN A 88 10.54 -14.78 14.03
C GLN A 88 10.20 -15.09 12.57
N ASP A 89 9.00 -15.60 12.28
CA ASP A 89 8.54 -15.86 10.90
C ASP A 89 8.47 -14.55 10.10
N ILE A 90 7.96 -13.50 10.73
CA ILE A 90 7.90 -12.16 10.14
C ILE A 90 9.31 -11.61 9.87
N ALA A 91 10.23 -11.75 10.84
CA ALA A 91 11.62 -11.32 10.64
C ALA A 91 12.29 -12.06 9.48
N TYR A 92 12.05 -13.36 9.36
CA TYR A 92 12.53 -14.17 8.24
C TYR A 92 11.96 -13.67 6.91
N GLY A 93 10.64 -13.46 6.80
CA GLY A 93 9.98 -12.95 5.59
C GLY A 93 10.44 -11.55 5.18
N LEU A 94 10.78 -10.68 6.14
CA LEU A 94 11.31 -9.34 5.90
C LEU A 94 12.83 -9.29 5.70
N GLY A 95 13.54 -10.43 5.78
CA GLY A 95 15.01 -10.47 5.69
C GLY A 95 15.73 -9.75 6.86
N LEU A 96 15.08 -9.66 8.02
CA LEU A 96 15.63 -9.02 9.22
C LEU A 96 16.46 -10.00 10.05
N ARG A 97 17.52 -9.48 10.67
CA ARG A 97 18.47 -10.29 11.47
C ARG A 97 17.91 -10.76 12.82
N SER A 98 16.78 -10.24 13.27
CA SER A 98 16.18 -10.67 14.54
C SER A 98 14.68 -10.37 14.66
N PRO A 99 13.95 -11.10 15.52
CA PRO A 99 12.55 -10.81 15.84
C PRO A 99 12.32 -9.41 16.43
N GLN A 100 13.28 -8.89 17.21
CA GLN A 100 13.18 -7.55 17.81
C GLN A 100 13.23 -6.45 16.74
N ALA A 101 13.98 -6.66 15.66
CA ALA A 101 14.00 -5.73 14.53
C ALA A 101 12.62 -5.66 13.84
N ALA A 102 11.93 -6.80 13.72
CA ALA A 102 10.57 -6.85 13.19
C ALA A 102 9.58 -6.12 14.11
N GLN A 103 9.65 -6.34 15.43
CA GLN A 103 8.80 -5.65 16.40
C GLN A 103 9.01 -4.12 16.37
N LYS A 104 10.26 -3.67 16.35
CA LYS A 104 10.58 -2.23 16.24
C LYS A 104 10.02 -1.63 14.96
N ARG A 105 10.01 -2.39 13.86
CA ARG A 105 9.46 -1.96 12.57
C ARG A 105 7.94 -1.86 12.63
N ALA A 106 7.26 -2.86 13.19
CA ALA A 106 5.82 -2.81 13.43
C ALA A 106 5.42 -1.60 14.29
N GLY A 107 6.19 -1.31 15.34
CA GLY A 107 5.94 -0.17 16.24
C GLY A 107 6.10 1.21 15.61
N ARG A 108 6.70 1.33 14.40
CA ARG A 108 6.74 2.61 13.66
C ARG A 108 5.41 2.94 12.97
N GLY A 109 4.64 1.91 12.60
CA GLY A 109 3.41 2.03 11.82
C GLY A 109 2.12 1.91 12.63
N VAL A 110 2.19 1.73 13.96
CA VAL A 110 0.99 1.72 14.83
C VAL A 110 0.50 3.16 15.04
N GLN A 111 -0.04 3.73 13.98
CA GLN A 111 -1.19 4.61 14.06
C GLN A 111 -2.31 3.78 13.45
N SER A 112 -3.25 3.32 14.28
CA SER A 112 -4.34 2.47 13.80
C SER A 112 -4.97 3.09 12.56
N PRO A 113 -4.92 2.47 11.37
CA PRO A 113 -5.86 2.82 10.32
C PRO A 113 -7.24 2.62 10.96
N GLY A 114 -8.10 3.62 10.80
CA GLY A 114 -9.29 3.80 11.62
C GLY A 114 -10.05 2.51 11.86
N ALA A 115 -10.61 2.41 13.07
CA ALA A 115 -11.64 1.46 13.40
C ALA A 115 -12.78 1.55 12.36
N THR A 116 -12.67 0.82 11.26
CA THR A 116 -13.83 0.19 10.66
C THR A 116 -14.07 -1.00 11.54
N THR A 117 -14.79 -0.77 12.63
CA THR A 117 -15.52 -1.82 13.32
C THR A 117 -16.21 -2.65 12.23
N PRO A 118 -15.84 -3.91 11.97
CA PRO A 118 -16.76 -4.76 11.25
C PRO A 118 -18.01 -4.79 12.12
N ALA A 119 -19.12 -4.31 11.55
CA ALA A 119 -20.41 -4.38 12.19
C ALA A 119 -20.55 -5.78 12.77
N ARG A 120 -20.57 -5.86 14.11
CA ARG A 120 -20.94 -7.04 14.85
C ARG A 120 -22.23 -7.52 14.20
N LEU A 121 -22.20 -8.67 13.52
CA LEU A 121 -23.40 -9.41 13.18
C LEU A 121 -24.04 -9.76 14.53
N THR A 122 -24.85 -8.84 15.03
CA THR A 122 -25.82 -9.13 16.07
C THR A 122 -26.87 -9.94 15.36
N THR A 123 -26.77 -11.26 15.48
CA THR A 123 -27.92 -12.12 15.32
C THR A 123 -28.97 -11.61 16.30
N PRO A 124 -30.16 -11.16 15.86
CA PRO A 124 -31.24 -10.97 16.80
C PRO A 124 -31.67 -12.36 17.26
N ALA A 125 -31.53 -12.60 18.57
CA ALA A 125 -32.20 -13.70 19.24
C ALA A 125 -33.71 -13.49 19.13
N ALA A 126 -34.36 -14.27 18.27
CA ALA A 126 -35.79 -14.59 18.39
C ALA A 126 -35.87 -15.82 19.30
N SER A 127 -36.19 -15.62 20.58
CA SER A 127 -37.53 -15.81 21.15
C SER A 127 -37.80 -17.27 21.57
N GLU A 128 -37.40 -17.61 22.80
CA GLU A 128 -38.08 -18.63 23.60
C GLU A 128 -39.10 -17.93 24.51
N PRO A 129 -40.42 -18.15 24.35
CA PRO A 129 -41.35 -17.83 25.42
C PRO A 129 -41.35 -18.97 26.45
N LYS A 130 -40.78 -18.65 27.61
CA LYS A 130 -40.93 -19.40 28.85
C LYS A 130 -42.40 -19.35 29.26
N GLY A 131 -43.11 -20.45 29.07
CA GLY A 131 -44.51 -20.60 29.48
C GLY A 131 -44.74 -21.98 30.02
N GLU A 132 -44.35 -22.23 31.27
CA GLU A 132 -45.21 -22.94 32.21
C GLU A 132 -44.62 -22.82 33.62
N CYS A 133 -45.35 -22.09 34.48
CA CYS A 133 -45.26 -22.21 35.91
C CYS A 133 -46.03 -23.48 36.30
N GLU A 134 -45.35 -24.41 36.98
CA GLU A 134 -46.01 -25.43 37.80
C GLU A 134 -46.98 -24.75 38.78
N HIS A 135 -48.19 -25.30 38.91
CA HIS A 135 -48.89 -25.63 40.16
C HIS A 135 -49.91 -26.75 39.88
#